data_AF-A0A4R5FU25-F1
#
_entry.id   AF-A0A4R5FU25-F1
#
_cell.length_a   1.000
_cell.length_b   1.000
_cell.length_c   1.000
_cell.angle_alpha   90.00
_cell.angle_beta   90.00
_cell.angle_gamma   90.00
#
_symmetry.space_group_name_H-M   'P 1'
#
loop_
_entity.id
_entity.type
_entity.pdbx_description
1 polymer ?
#
loop_
_entity_poly.entity_id
_entity_poly.type
_entity_poly.pdbx_seq_one_letter_code
_entity_poly.pdbx_strand_id
1 'polypeptide(L)'
;MSSHGHAVTDAILDTLKRASSGLKDAGVKFALAGGCAAYARGAAPSLHDVDFVVTEHDVPAALETLRGLGFQTAKPPEDWLVKAYDEGRLVDLIFRVSDLAITDELLDRAEPLKASAVIVPVLEATDLVITWLLPLSEHACDYGALLSQVRALREQVDWPRVAAVVEDSPYATTFLTLLERLGVLEGPVVPSGDPKWP
;
A
#
# COMPACT_ATOMS: atom_id res chain seq x y z
N MET A 1 0.25 -15.24 25.57
CA MET A 1 -0.59 -14.33 24.74
C MET A 1 -0.03 -14.10 23.33
N SER A 2 1.08 -14.72 22.91
CA SER A 2 1.65 -14.52 21.56
C SER A 2 1.06 -15.42 20.46
N SER A 3 0.41 -16.55 20.80
CA SER A 3 -0.06 -17.53 19.80
C SER A 3 -1.18 -17.02 18.91
N HIS A 4 -2.04 -16.13 19.41
CA HIS A 4 -3.17 -15.59 18.66
C HIS A 4 -2.72 -14.57 17.59
N GLY A 5 -1.69 -13.77 17.88
CA GLY A 5 -1.13 -12.81 16.92
C GLY A 5 -0.42 -13.49 15.75
N HIS A 6 0.31 -14.58 16.01
CA HIS A 6 0.95 -15.38 14.95
C HIS A 6 -0.07 -16.04 14.03
N ALA A 7 -1.13 -16.63 14.57
CA ALA A 7 -2.17 -17.27 13.77
C ALA A 7 -2.91 -16.29 12.83
N VAL A 8 -3.19 -15.07 13.30
CA VAL A 8 -3.81 -14.02 12.47
C VAL A 8 -2.85 -13.57 11.36
N THR A 9 -1.57 -13.38 11.68
CA THR A 9 -0.51 -13.01 10.72
C THR A 9 -0.40 -14.07 9.62
N ASP A 10 -0.35 -15.36 9.98
CA ASP A 10 -0.24 -16.45 9.03
C ASP A 10 -1.46 -16.53 8.10
N ALA A 11 -2.67 -16.32 8.64
CA ALA A 11 -3.90 -16.35 7.86
C ALA A 11 -3.97 -15.21 6.82
N ILE A 12 -3.54 -13.99 7.18
CA ILE A 12 -3.47 -12.87 6.23
C ILE A 12 -2.42 -13.15 5.16
N LEU A 13 -1.26 -13.70 5.52
CA LEU A 13 -0.24 -14.09 4.55
C LEU A 13 -0.72 -15.19 3.59
N ASP A 14 -1.57 -16.11 4.05
CA ASP A 14 -2.19 -17.11 3.18
C ASP A 14 -3.24 -16.52 2.24
N THR A 15 -4.07 -15.57 2.71
CA THR A 15 -4.97 -14.79 1.83
C THR A 15 -4.18 -14.01 0.78
N LEU A 16 -3.07 -13.36 1.16
CA LEU A 16 -2.17 -12.66 0.23
C LEU A 16 -1.63 -13.63 -0.83
N LYS A 17 -1.15 -14.81 -0.44
CA LYS A 17 -0.63 -15.83 -1.38
C LYS A 17 -1.69 -16.25 -2.39
N ARG A 18 -2.91 -16.54 -1.92
CA ARG A 18 -4.02 -16.98 -2.78
C ARG A 18 -4.45 -15.89 -3.75
N ALA A 19 -4.70 -14.68 -3.25
CA ALA A 19 -5.13 -13.56 -4.08
C ALA A 19 -4.06 -13.19 -5.12
N SER A 20 -2.80 -12.99 -4.69
CA SER A 20 -1.72 -12.61 -5.60
C SER A 20 -1.40 -13.68 -6.65
N SER A 21 -1.49 -14.97 -6.31
CA SER A 21 -1.28 -16.04 -7.30
C SER A 21 -2.38 -16.06 -8.34
N GLY A 22 -3.64 -15.94 -7.91
CA GLY A 22 -4.78 -15.87 -8.81
C GLY A 22 -4.72 -14.68 -9.77
N LEU A 23 -4.43 -13.48 -9.26
CA LEU A 23 -4.29 -12.28 -10.09
C LEU A 23 -3.17 -12.43 -11.13
N LYS A 24 -2.02 -13.00 -10.74
CA LYS A 24 -0.91 -13.29 -11.68
C LYS A 24 -1.31 -14.30 -12.75
N ASP A 25 -1.95 -15.40 -12.35
CA ASP A 25 -2.36 -16.46 -13.28
C ASP A 25 -3.40 -15.96 -14.31
N ALA A 26 -4.23 -15.00 -13.89
CA ALA A 26 -5.20 -14.32 -14.76
C ALA A 26 -4.59 -13.19 -15.61
N GLY A 27 -3.31 -12.84 -15.41
CA GLY A 27 -2.65 -11.74 -16.13
C GLY A 27 -3.14 -10.35 -15.73
N VAL A 28 -3.78 -10.20 -14.56
CA VAL A 28 -4.19 -8.91 -14.03
C VAL A 28 -2.95 -8.15 -13.54
N LYS A 29 -2.81 -6.88 -13.93
CA LYS A 29 -1.72 -6.03 -13.45
C LYS A 29 -2.09 -5.44 -12.08
N PHE A 30 -1.22 -5.59 -11.10
CA PHE A 30 -1.41 -5.09 -9.74
C PHE A 30 -0.08 -4.90 -9.04
N ALA A 31 -0.10 -4.20 -7.89
CA ALA A 31 1.03 -4.18 -6.96
C ALA A 31 0.52 -4.27 -5.51
N LEU A 32 1.27 -4.94 -4.65
CA LEU A 32 1.02 -4.99 -3.22
C LEU A 32 1.30 -3.62 -2.60
N ALA A 33 0.37 -3.16 -1.75
CA ALA A 33 0.43 -1.91 -1.03
C ALA A 33 0.23 -2.13 0.49
N GLY A 34 0.01 -1.04 1.23
CA GLY A 34 -0.35 -1.07 2.64
C GLY A 34 0.64 -1.78 3.56
N GLY A 35 0.12 -2.35 4.65
CA GLY A 35 0.94 -2.99 5.68
C GLY A 35 1.69 -4.24 5.19
N CYS A 36 1.08 -4.99 4.27
CA CYS A 36 1.70 -6.15 3.63
C CYS A 36 2.92 -5.76 2.78
N ALA A 37 2.83 -4.66 2.02
CA ALA A 37 3.96 -4.14 1.25
C ALA A 37 5.09 -3.64 2.16
N ALA A 38 4.75 -2.92 3.24
CA ALA A 38 5.72 -2.47 4.23
C ALA A 38 6.47 -3.66 4.85
N TYR A 39 5.75 -4.73 5.20
CA TYR A 39 6.33 -5.97 5.72
C TYR A 39 7.28 -6.64 4.70
N ALA A 40 6.88 -6.73 3.42
CA ALA A 40 7.74 -7.25 2.36
C ALA A 40 9.03 -6.43 2.19
N ARG A 41 8.99 -5.14 2.52
CA ARG A 41 10.14 -4.22 2.53
C ARG A 41 10.89 -4.15 3.86
N GLY A 42 10.58 -5.02 4.83
CA GLY A 42 11.33 -5.16 6.08
C GLY A 42 10.77 -4.39 7.27
N ALA A 43 9.57 -3.81 7.18
CA ALA A 43 8.87 -3.28 8.34
C ALA A 43 8.34 -4.41 9.26
N ALA A 44 7.96 -4.07 10.48
CA ALA A 44 7.32 -5.02 11.38
C ALA A 44 5.97 -5.49 10.80
N PRO A 45 5.53 -6.73 11.09
CA PRO A 45 4.21 -7.19 10.65
C PRO A 45 3.10 -6.29 11.19
N SER A 46 2.37 -5.65 10.27
CA SER A 46 1.12 -4.93 10.54
C SER A 46 0.09 -5.43 9.53
N LEU A 47 -0.34 -6.68 9.72
CA LEU A 47 -1.13 -7.43 8.75
C LEU A 47 -2.56 -7.54 9.27
N HIS A 48 -3.40 -6.57 8.92
CA HIS A 48 -4.82 -6.57 9.25
C HIS A 48 -5.67 -7.06 8.06
N ASP A 49 -5.23 -6.69 6.87
CA ASP A 49 -5.82 -6.90 5.56
C ASP A 49 -4.71 -6.97 4.49
N VAL A 50 -5.11 -7.28 3.26
CA VAL A 50 -4.24 -7.28 2.09
C VAL A 50 -4.66 -6.16 1.15
N ASP A 51 -3.78 -5.20 0.94
CA ASP A 51 -4.00 -4.11 -0.02
C ASP A 51 -3.30 -4.41 -1.34
N PHE A 52 -4.03 -4.36 -2.44
CA PHE A 52 -3.47 -4.26 -3.78
C PHE A 52 -3.91 -2.95 -4.42
N VAL A 53 -3.00 -2.32 -5.15
CA VAL A 53 -3.36 -1.29 -6.12
C VAL A 53 -3.52 -1.93 -7.50
N VAL A 54 -4.57 -1.53 -8.23
CA VAL A 54 -4.93 -2.05 -9.56
C VAL A 54 -5.44 -0.88 -10.41
N THR A 55 -5.36 -0.96 -11.74
CA THR A 55 -5.97 0.08 -12.59
C THR A 55 -7.50 -0.02 -12.57
N GLU A 56 -8.22 1.10 -12.70
CA GLU A 56 -9.70 1.09 -12.67
C GLU A 56 -10.30 0.19 -13.78
N HIS A 57 -9.62 0.07 -14.92
CA HIS A 57 -10.06 -0.78 -16.02
C HIS A 57 -9.86 -2.28 -15.76
N ASP A 58 -8.91 -2.67 -14.90
CA ASP A 58 -8.65 -4.06 -14.53
C ASP A 58 -9.53 -4.55 -13.35
N VAL A 59 -10.23 -3.64 -12.66
CA VAL A 59 -11.11 -3.98 -11.52
C VAL A 59 -12.10 -5.11 -11.85
N PRO A 60 -12.82 -5.11 -12.99
CA PRO A 60 -13.73 -6.22 -13.32
C PRO A 60 -13.02 -7.57 -13.45
N ALA A 61 -11.84 -7.61 -14.08
CA ALA A 61 -11.05 -8.83 -14.24
C ALA A 61 -10.49 -9.33 -12.91
N ALA A 62 -10.03 -8.42 -12.05
CA ALA A 62 -9.55 -8.74 -10.70
C ALA A 62 -10.66 -9.35 -9.84
N LEU A 63 -11.85 -8.74 -9.82
CA LEU A 63 -13.00 -9.25 -9.07
C LEU A 63 -13.48 -10.61 -9.56
N GLU A 64 -13.57 -10.81 -10.88
CA GLU A 64 -13.98 -12.09 -11.44
C GLU A 64 -12.97 -13.20 -11.09
N THR A 65 -11.68 -12.88 -11.17
CA THR A 65 -10.60 -13.79 -10.78
C THR A 65 -10.72 -14.21 -9.31
N LEU A 66 -10.85 -13.25 -8.39
CA LEU A 66 -10.97 -13.56 -6.96
C LEU A 66 -12.25 -14.33 -6.65
N ARG A 67 -13.37 -14.00 -7.32
CA ARG A 67 -14.62 -14.77 -7.20
C ARG A 67 -14.46 -16.22 -7.66
N GLY A 68 -13.75 -16.45 -8.77
CA GLY A 68 -13.42 -17.78 -9.26
C GLY A 68 -12.61 -18.63 -8.27
N LEU A 69 -11.83 -17.98 -7.39
CA LEU A 69 -11.08 -18.63 -6.30
C LEU A 69 -11.90 -18.82 -5.02
N GLY A 70 -13.18 -18.46 -5.03
CA GLY A 70 -14.10 -18.59 -3.91
C GLY A 70 -14.15 -17.37 -2.98
N PHE A 71 -13.54 -16.23 -3.33
CA PHE A 71 -13.64 -15.02 -2.52
C PHE A 71 -15.04 -14.41 -2.66
N GLN A 72 -15.55 -13.85 -1.57
CA GLN A 72 -16.77 -13.04 -1.64
C GLN A 72 -16.39 -11.63 -2.07
N THR A 73 -16.90 -11.16 -3.21
CA THR A 73 -16.59 -9.83 -3.74
C THR A 73 -17.68 -8.82 -3.40
N ALA A 74 -17.30 -7.59 -3.08
CA ALA A 74 -18.22 -6.48 -2.82
C ALA A 74 -17.73 -5.20 -3.52
N LYS A 75 -18.66 -4.44 -4.09
CA LYS A 75 -18.43 -3.05 -4.51
C LYS A 75 -19.11 -2.15 -3.49
N PRO A 76 -18.36 -1.60 -2.52
CA PRO A 76 -18.94 -0.74 -1.50
C PRO A 76 -19.19 0.67 -2.11
N PRO A 77 -19.86 1.60 -1.41
CA PRO A 77 -20.19 2.92 -1.97
C PRO A 77 -18.97 3.81 -2.24
N GLU A 78 -17.79 3.44 -1.75
CA GLU A 78 -16.53 4.13 -1.97
C GLU A 78 -16.09 4.09 -3.45
N ASP A 79 -15.90 5.27 -4.06
CA ASP A 79 -15.48 5.42 -5.46
C ASP A 79 -13.96 5.28 -5.68
N TRP A 80 -13.26 4.56 -4.80
CA TRP A 80 -11.79 4.43 -4.84
C TRP A 80 -11.27 3.00 -4.65
N LEU A 81 -12.12 2.06 -4.20
CA LEU A 81 -11.76 0.65 -4.10
C LEU A 81 -12.94 -0.30 -4.34
N VAL A 82 -12.63 -1.57 -4.51
CA VAL A 82 -13.55 -2.69 -4.33
C VAL A 82 -12.96 -3.68 -3.35
N LYS A 83 -13.79 -4.55 -2.78
CA LYS A 83 -13.39 -5.48 -1.71
C LYS A 83 -13.57 -6.92 -2.14
N ALA A 84 -12.69 -7.78 -1.66
CA ALA A 84 -12.86 -9.22 -1.68
C ALA A 84 -12.59 -9.79 -0.28
N TYR A 85 -13.24 -10.91 0.06
CA TYR A 85 -13.11 -11.55 1.35
C TYR A 85 -12.77 -13.03 1.21
N ASP A 86 -11.69 -13.44 1.86
CA ASP A 86 -11.28 -14.84 1.99
C ASP A 86 -11.61 -15.36 3.39
N GLU A 87 -12.68 -16.14 3.52
CA GLU A 87 -13.21 -16.61 4.82
C GLU A 87 -13.26 -15.49 5.89
N GLY A 88 -13.68 -14.29 5.47
CA GLY A 88 -13.80 -13.11 6.32
C GLY A 88 -12.56 -12.20 6.38
N ARG A 89 -11.42 -12.61 5.80
CA ARG A 89 -10.21 -11.78 5.72
C ARG A 89 -10.27 -10.86 4.51
N LEU A 90 -10.02 -9.57 4.74
CA LEU A 90 -10.21 -8.53 3.74
C LEU A 90 -9.04 -8.45 2.76
N VAL A 91 -9.39 -8.28 1.49
CA VAL A 91 -8.52 -7.84 0.40
C VAL A 91 -9.13 -6.58 -0.21
N ASP A 92 -8.42 -5.46 -0.10
CA ASP A 92 -8.79 -4.21 -0.74
C ASP A 92 -8.10 -4.11 -2.11
N LEU A 93 -8.90 -3.84 -3.16
CA LEU A 93 -8.42 -3.55 -4.51
C LEU A 93 -8.62 -2.06 -4.78
N ILE A 94 -7.56 -1.30 -4.56
CA ILE A 94 -7.53 0.16 -4.61
C ILE A 94 -7.22 0.58 -6.05
N PHE A 95 -8.13 1.34 -6.66
CA PHE A 95 -7.93 1.87 -8.02
C PHE A 95 -7.78 3.39 -8.07
N ARG A 96 -7.88 4.05 -6.91
CA ARG A 96 -7.68 5.49 -6.75
C ARG A 96 -7.16 5.79 -5.35
N VAL A 97 -6.23 6.75 -5.24
CA VAL A 97 -5.69 7.25 -3.98
C VAL A 97 -5.79 8.77 -3.99
N SER A 98 -6.50 9.35 -3.02
CA SER A 98 -6.71 10.80 -2.93
C SER A 98 -7.15 11.42 -4.28
N ASP A 99 -8.18 10.84 -4.89
CA ASP A 99 -8.74 11.19 -6.20
C ASP A 99 -7.86 10.93 -7.43
N LEU A 100 -6.63 10.44 -7.25
CA LEU A 100 -5.71 10.11 -8.33
C LEU A 100 -5.83 8.64 -8.72
N ALA A 101 -6.16 8.38 -9.98
CA ALA A 101 -6.33 7.02 -10.50
C ALA A 101 -4.99 6.29 -10.58
N ILE A 102 -4.96 5.01 -10.16
CA ILE A 102 -3.79 4.15 -10.31
C ILE A 102 -3.52 3.93 -11.80
N THR A 103 -2.26 4.14 -12.20
CA THR A 103 -1.81 4.10 -13.58
C THR A 103 -0.97 2.85 -13.88
N ASP A 104 -0.87 2.50 -15.15
CA ASP A 104 0.04 1.46 -15.60
C ASP A 104 1.50 1.79 -15.27
N GLU A 105 1.88 3.06 -15.38
CA GLU A 105 3.22 3.55 -15.09
C GLU A 105 3.61 3.38 -13.61
N LEU A 106 2.66 3.54 -12.69
CA LEU A 106 2.89 3.23 -11.27
C LEU A 106 3.10 1.72 -11.07
N LEU A 107 2.26 0.91 -11.71
CA LEU A 107 2.35 -0.56 -11.58
C LEU A 107 3.62 -1.12 -12.22
N ASP A 108 4.15 -0.50 -13.29
CA ASP A 108 5.40 -0.90 -13.94
C ASP A 108 6.65 -0.63 -13.09
N ARG A 109 6.58 0.31 -12.12
CA ARG A 109 7.64 0.55 -11.14
C ARG A 109 7.68 -0.49 -10.02
N ALA A 110 6.60 -1.27 -9.83
CA ALA A 110 6.54 -2.22 -8.73
C ALA A 110 7.62 -3.30 -8.83
N GLU A 111 8.28 -3.56 -7.70
CA GLU A 111 9.41 -4.49 -7.64
C GLU A 111 8.95 -5.90 -7.22
N PRO A 112 9.46 -6.97 -7.84
CA PRO A 112 9.15 -8.33 -7.42
C PRO A 112 9.85 -8.64 -6.09
N LEU A 113 9.12 -8.64 -4.98
CA LEU A 113 9.64 -8.95 -3.65
C LEU A 113 8.99 -10.20 -3.06
N LYS A 114 9.70 -10.82 -2.13
CA LYS A 114 9.18 -11.97 -1.37
C LYS A 114 8.30 -11.48 -0.22
N ALA A 115 7.00 -11.71 -0.34
CA ALA A 115 6.05 -11.56 0.76
C ALA A 115 5.69 -12.95 1.28
N SER A 116 6.18 -13.30 2.47
CA SER A 116 6.06 -14.66 3.03
C SER A 116 6.70 -15.74 2.13
N ALA A 117 5.90 -16.53 1.41
CA ALA A 117 6.35 -17.64 0.57
C ALA A 117 6.12 -17.41 -0.94
N VAL A 118 5.63 -16.24 -1.34
CA VAL A 118 5.36 -15.89 -2.74
C VAL A 118 6.14 -14.66 -3.17
N ILE A 119 6.53 -14.62 -4.44
CA ILE A 119 7.04 -13.42 -5.10
C ILE A 119 5.83 -12.66 -5.66
N VAL A 120 5.70 -11.39 -5.29
CA VAL A 120 4.60 -10.51 -5.73
C VAL A 120 5.19 -9.17 -6.15
N PRO A 121 4.58 -8.46 -7.11
CA PRO A 121 4.93 -7.07 -7.37
C PRO A 121 4.56 -6.21 -6.14
N VAL A 122 5.50 -5.43 -5.62
CA VAL A 122 5.32 -4.56 -4.44
C VAL A 122 5.65 -3.13 -4.83
N LEU A 123 4.77 -2.17 -4.51
CA LEU A 123 5.03 -0.75 -4.75
C LEU A 123 6.40 -0.35 -4.20
N GLU A 124 7.14 0.51 -4.91
CA GLU A 124 8.38 1.10 -4.42
C GLU A 124 8.15 1.78 -3.06
N ALA A 125 9.19 1.83 -2.20
CA ALA A 125 9.04 2.41 -0.87
C ALA A 125 8.59 3.88 -0.93
N THR A 126 9.09 4.64 -1.93
CA THR A 126 8.68 6.02 -2.21
C THR A 126 7.20 6.11 -2.53
N ASP A 127 6.72 5.33 -3.52
CA ASP A 127 5.31 5.30 -3.91
C ASP A 127 4.41 4.86 -2.76
N LEU A 128 4.83 3.84 -2.01
CA LEU A 128 4.10 3.34 -0.84
C LEU A 128 3.93 4.43 0.24
N VAL A 129 5.00 5.18 0.55
CA VAL A 129 4.89 6.31 1.50
C VAL A 129 3.98 7.40 0.95
N ILE A 130 4.05 7.73 -0.35
CA ILE A 130 3.14 8.69 -0.97
C ILE A 130 1.68 8.27 -0.81
N THR A 131 1.35 6.98 -1.01
CA THR A 131 -0.03 6.48 -0.82
C THR A 131 -0.58 6.70 0.58
N TRP A 132 0.29 6.75 1.60
CA TRP A 132 -0.11 6.99 2.98
C TRP A 132 -0.22 8.47 3.33
N LEU A 133 0.57 9.33 2.68
CA LEU A 133 0.62 10.76 3.00
C LEU A 133 -0.44 11.57 2.26
N LEU A 134 -0.77 11.22 1.01
CA LEU A 134 -1.75 11.96 0.22
C LEU A 134 -3.14 12.01 0.87
N PRO A 135 -3.68 10.93 1.47
CA PRO A 135 -5.02 10.97 2.09
C PRO A 135 -5.11 11.75 3.40
N LEU A 136 -3.99 12.28 3.93
CA LEU A 136 -3.97 12.98 5.20
C LEU A 136 -4.83 14.25 5.15
N SER A 137 -5.75 14.37 6.10
CA SER A 137 -6.71 15.47 6.19
C SER A 137 -7.15 15.73 7.64
N GLU A 138 -8.01 16.73 7.84
CA GLU A 138 -8.60 17.03 9.16
C GLU A 138 -9.39 15.84 9.75
N HIS A 139 -9.93 14.98 8.88
CA HIS A 139 -10.73 13.82 9.27
C HIS A 139 -9.91 12.53 9.35
N ALA A 140 -8.70 12.53 8.79
CA ALA A 140 -7.85 11.36 8.69
C ALA A 140 -6.38 11.78 8.84
N CYS A 141 -5.92 11.91 10.09
CA CYS A 141 -4.54 12.24 10.40
C CYS A 141 -4.07 11.49 11.65
N ASP A 142 -3.56 10.27 11.45
CA ASP A 142 -2.92 9.48 12.51
C ASP A 142 -1.43 9.27 12.20
N TYR A 143 -0.61 10.22 12.64
CA TYR A 143 0.85 10.10 12.52
C TYR A 143 1.41 8.95 13.36
N GLY A 144 0.74 8.54 14.44
CA GLY A 144 1.21 7.46 15.30
C GLY A 144 1.23 6.13 14.56
N ALA A 145 0.13 5.83 13.86
CA ALA A 145 0.02 4.64 13.02
C ALA A 145 1.03 4.65 11.86
N LEU A 146 1.24 5.80 11.22
CA LEU A 146 2.14 5.94 10.06
C LEU A 146 3.62 5.88 10.43
N LEU A 147 4.01 6.47 11.57
CA LEU A 147 5.41 6.68 11.94
C LEU A 147 6.20 5.37 12.04
N SER A 148 5.59 4.30 12.56
CA SER A 148 6.27 3.01 12.73
C SER A 148 6.67 2.41 11.38
N GLN A 149 5.75 2.42 10.43
CA GLN A 149 5.95 1.90 9.08
C GLN A 149 6.93 2.75 8.30
N VAL A 150 6.71 4.06 8.30
CA VAL A 150 7.56 5.00 7.57
C VAL A 150 9.00 4.98 8.09
N ARG A 151 9.21 4.91 9.42
CA ARG A 151 10.54 4.81 10.02
C ARG A 151 11.27 3.55 9.58
N ALA A 152 10.57 2.42 9.41
CA ALA A 152 11.19 1.18 8.96
C ALA A 152 11.67 1.26 7.51
N LEU A 153 10.97 2.03 6.67
CA LEU A 153 11.28 2.18 5.24
C LEU A 153 12.25 3.33 4.93
N ARG A 154 12.66 4.12 5.93
CA ARG A 154 13.34 5.41 5.72
C ARG A 154 14.58 5.42 4.82
N GLU A 155 15.34 4.32 4.78
CA GLU A 155 16.55 4.20 3.95
C GLU A 155 16.24 3.83 2.49
N GLN A 156 15.01 3.42 2.20
CA GLN A 156 14.54 3.01 0.87
C GLN A 156 13.76 4.12 0.15
N VAL A 157 13.36 5.16 0.88
CA VAL A 157 12.45 6.21 0.38
C VAL A 157 13.26 7.35 -0.23
N ASP A 158 12.90 7.76 -1.44
CA ASP A 158 13.34 9.02 -2.04
C ASP A 158 12.57 10.18 -1.40
N TRP A 159 13.11 10.69 -0.29
CA TRP A 159 12.49 11.77 0.47
C TRP A 159 12.30 13.07 -0.31
N PRO A 160 13.27 13.57 -1.09
CA PRO A 160 13.06 14.72 -1.96
C PRO A 160 11.87 14.55 -2.90
N ARG A 161 11.69 13.36 -3.49
CA ARG A 161 10.52 13.06 -4.33
C ARG A 161 9.22 13.06 -3.52
N VAL A 162 9.18 12.42 -2.36
CA VAL A 162 8.00 12.47 -1.48
C VAL A 162 7.63 13.92 -1.17
N ALA A 163 8.60 14.75 -0.80
CA ALA A 163 8.39 16.16 -0.48
C ALA A 163 7.86 16.97 -1.68
N ALA A 164 8.31 16.66 -2.91
CA ALA A 164 7.79 17.30 -4.12
C ALA A 164 6.35 16.91 -4.44
N VAL A 165 5.97 15.64 -4.23
CA VAL A 165 4.62 15.15 -4.52
C VAL A 165 3.59 15.68 -3.51
N VAL A 166 3.99 15.84 -2.25
CA VAL A 166 3.07 16.23 -1.16
C VAL A 166 3.17 17.69 -0.76
N GLU A 167 3.82 18.53 -1.58
CA GLU A 167 4.14 19.93 -1.26
C GLU A 167 2.91 20.74 -0.84
N ASP A 168 1.78 20.53 -1.52
CA ASP A 168 0.53 21.25 -1.24
C ASP A 168 -0.25 20.74 -0.01
N SER A 169 0.18 19.63 0.60
CA SER A 169 -0.49 19.06 1.78
C SER A 169 0.15 19.57 3.09
N PRO A 170 -0.54 20.42 3.87
CA PRO A 170 -0.01 20.90 5.15
C PRO A 170 0.16 19.76 6.16
N TYR A 171 -0.64 18.69 6.06
CA TYR A 171 -0.51 17.51 6.91
C TYR A 171 0.74 16.71 6.54
N ALA A 172 0.93 16.37 5.26
CA ALA A 172 2.10 15.61 4.83
C ALA A 172 3.42 16.36 5.08
N THR A 173 3.47 17.66 4.77
CA THR A 173 4.66 18.49 5.04
C THR A 173 4.96 18.63 6.54
N THR A 174 3.92 18.70 7.38
CA THR A 174 4.09 18.64 8.85
C THR A 174 4.62 17.28 9.31
N PHE A 175 4.18 16.18 8.69
CA PHE A 175 4.71 14.86 8.99
C PHE A 175 6.20 14.74 8.62
N LEU A 176 6.62 15.26 7.46
CA LEU A 176 8.05 15.32 7.10
C LEU A 176 8.87 16.12 8.11
N THR A 177 8.33 17.25 8.59
CA THR A 177 8.94 18.04 9.67
C THR A 177 9.03 17.22 10.97
N LEU A 178 8.00 16.44 11.30
CA LEU A 178 8.03 15.55 12.46
C LEU A 178 9.12 14.47 12.31
N LEU A 179 9.26 13.87 11.13
CA LEU A 179 10.31 12.88 10.86
C LEU A 179 11.72 13.46 11.06
N GLU A 180 11.97 14.69 10.61
CA GLU A 180 13.20 15.43 10.89
C GLU A 180 13.41 15.62 12.39
N ARG A 181 12.41 16.16 13.11
CA ARG A 181 12.49 16.42 14.56
C ARG A 181 12.73 15.17 15.40
N LEU A 182 12.28 14.01 14.90
CA LEU A 182 12.46 12.71 15.52
C LEU A 182 13.76 11.99 15.10
N GLY A 183 14.61 12.63 14.29
CA GLY A 183 15.85 12.04 13.76
C GLY A 183 15.61 10.81 12.88
N VAL A 184 14.43 10.71 12.24
CA VAL A 184 14.19 9.70 11.20
C VAL A 184 14.87 10.13 9.90
N LEU A 185 14.85 11.43 9.62
CA LEU A 185 15.56 12.06 8.53
C LEU A 185 16.79 12.77 9.09
N GLU A 186 17.89 12.79 8.34
CA GLU A 186 19.13 13.43 8.76
C GLU A 186 19.03 14.97 8.83
N GLY A 187 18.04 15.55 8.16
CA GLY A 187 17.76 16.99 8.17
C GLY A 187 16.52 17.36 7.35
N PRO A 188 16.27 18.66 7.18
CA PRO A 188 15.18 19.15 6.35
C PRO A 188 15.28 18.64 4.92
N VAL A 189 14.18 18.15 4.38
CA VAL A 189 14.10 17.67 2.99
C VAL A 189 13.76 18.83 2.08
N VAL A 190 14.57 19.03 1.04
CA VAL A 190 14.27 19.99 -0.04
C VAL A 190 13.50 19.24 -1.14
N PRO A 191 12.28 19.68 -1.51
CA PRO A 191 11.53 19.09 -2.61
C PRO A 191 12.35 19.07 -3.91
N SER A 192 12.44 17.91 -4.55
CA SER A 192 13.04 17.78 -5.89
C SER A 192 12.59 16.49 -6.59
N GLY A 193 12.87 16.36 -7.89
CA GLY A 193 12.31 15.30 -8.72
C GLY A 193 11.04 15.75 -9.44
N ASP A 194 10.34 14.82 -10.09
CA ASP A 194 9.05 15.12 -10.71
C ASP A 194 7.95 15.21 -9.61
N PRO A 195 7.07 16.21 -9.60
CA PRO A 195 6.07 16.36 -8.54
C PRO A 195 4.79 15.56 -8.82
N LYS A 196 4.65 14.93 -9.99
CA LYS A 196 3.42 14.22 -10.37
C LYS A 196 3.38 12.83 -9.75
N TRP A 197 2.19 12.38 -9.37
CA TRP A 197 1.95 11.01 -8.93
C TRP A 197 0.48 10.69 -9.19
N PRO A 198 0.10 9.43 -9.46
CA PRO A 198 0.90 8.23 -9.74
C PRO A 198 1.86 8.29 -10.93
#